data_AF-A0A3D3NHE8-F1
#
_entry.id   AF-A0A3D3NHE8-F1
#
_cell.length_a   1.000
_cell.length_b   1.000
_cell.length_c   1.000
_cell.angle_alpha   90.00
_cell.angle_beta   90.00
_cell.angle_gamma   90.00
#
_symmetry.space_group_name_H-M   'P 1'
#
loop_
_entity.id
_entity.type
_entity.pdbx_description
1 polymer ?
#
loop_
_entity_poly.entity_id
_entity_poly.type
_entity_poly.pdbx_seq_one_letter_code
_entity_poly.pdbx_strand_id
1 'polypeptide(L)' 'GWQVKGAPIVILGLTFKEDCPDLRNSRVIDVIRELESYGARVVVHEPVADAAEALHAYGVELTPWDELPAAAAG' A
#
# COMPACT_ATOMS: atom_id res chain seq x y z
N GLY A 1 -10.14 24.28 -4.12
CA GLY A 1 -8.76 23.76 -4.16
C GLY A 1 -8.71 22.53 -3.29
N TRP A 2 -8.26 21.41 -3.84
CA TRP A 2 -8.27 20.12 -3.16
C TRP A 2 -7.20 20.11 -2.07
N GLN A 3 -7.60 19.89 -0.82
CA GLN A 3 -6.65 19.65 0.27
C GLN A 3 -6.08 18.24 0.12
N VAL A 4 -4.89 18.14 -0.45
CA VAL A 4 -4.13 16.87 -0.51
C VAL A 4 -3.60 16.48 0.88
N LYS A 5 -3.48 17.44 1.81
CA LYS A 5 -3.04 17.19 3.19
C LYS A 5 -4.08 16.36 3.96
N GLY A 6 -3.72 15.10 4.25
CA GLY A 6 -4.50 14.18 5.07
C GLY A 6 -5.40 13.22 4.29
N ALA A 7 -5.47 13.33 2.96
CA ALA A 7 -6.15 12.34 2.13
C ALA A 7 -5.35 11.03 2.11
N PRO A 8 -6.01 9.85 2.24
CA PRO A 8 -5.32 8.57 2.17
C PRO A 8 -4.80 8.33 0.74
N ILE A 9 -3.55 7.88 0.64
CA ILE A 9 -2.97 7.39 -0.61
C ILE A 9 -3.19 5.89 -0.64
N VAL A 10 -3.94 5.41 -1.63
CA VAL A 10 -4.16 3.97 -1.84
C VAL A 10 -3.11 3.45 -2.82
N ILE A 11 -2.35 2.43 -2.40
CA ILE A 11 -1.45 1.66 -3.25
C ILE A 11 -2.10 0.31 -3.53
N LEU A 12 -2.32 0.03 -4.81
CA LEU A 12 -2.83 -1.26 -5.29
C LEU A 12 -1.66 -2.07 -5.82
N GLY A 13 -1.25 -3.09 -5.08
CA GLY A 13 -0.13 -3.96 -5.39
C GLY A 13 1.10 -3.68 -4.53
N LEU A 14 1.67 -4.76 -4.00
CA LEU A 14 2.92 -4.84 -3.24
C LEU A 14 3.92 -5.78 -3.94
N THR A 15 3.47 -6.72 -4.78
CA THR A 15 4.36 -7.67 -5.49
C THR A 15 5.09 -7.04 -6.68
N PHE A 16 6.34 -7.47 -6.92
CA PHE A 16 7.22 -6.95 -7.98
C PHE A 16 6.91 -7.51 -9.39
N LYS A 17 6.18 -8.63 -9.50
CA LYS A 17 5.81 -9.28 -10.76
C LYS A 17 4.36 -9.76 -10.69
N GLU A 18 3.62 -9.61 -11.78
CA GLU A 18 2.36 -10.34 -11.99
C GLU A 18 2.64 -11.85 -11.76
N ASP A 19 1.86 -12.47 -10.88
CA ASP A 19 1.87 -13.90 -10.56
C ASP A 19 3.01 -14.44 -9.67
N CYS A 20 3.74 -13.60 -8.91
CA CYS A 20 4.71 -14.08 -7.93
C CYS A 20 4.48 -13.48 -6.54
N PRO A 21 4.18 -14.29 -5.50
CA PRO A 21 3.97 -13.79 -4.14
C PRO A 21 5.27 -13.36 -3.44
N ASP A 22 6.41 -13.31 -4.15
CA ASP A 22 7.71 -13.01 -3.53
C ASP A 22 7.81 -11.53 -3.13
N LEU A 23 7.63 -11.31 -1.83
CA LEU A 23 7.77 -10.04 -1.14
C LEU A 23 9.20 -9.81 -0.60
N ARG A 24 10.27 -10.42 -1.12
CA ARG A 24 11.62 -10.15 -0.58
C ARG A 24 12.36 -9.01 -1.26
N ASN A 25 11.91 -8.60 -2.45
CA ASN A 25 12.57 -7.58 -3.28
C ASN A 25 11.60 -6.54 -3.87
N SER A 26 10.42 -6.37 -3.27
CA SER A 26 9.52 -5.30 -3.71
C SER A 26 10.16 -3.94 -3.48
N ARG A 27 10.21 -3.11 -4.53
CA ARG A 27 10.58 -1.69 -4.44
C ARG A 27 9.41 -0.80 -4.03
N VAL A 28 8.20 -1.35 -3.97
CA VAL A 28 7.00 -0.61 -3.55
C VAL A 28 7.14 -0.19 -2.09
N ILE A 29 7.84 -0.97 -1.26
CA ILE A 29 8.09 -0.62 0.14
C ILE A 29 8.87 0.70 0.29
N ASP A 30 9.79 0.99 -0.62
CA ASP A 30 10.56 2.24 -0.58
C ASP A 30 9.64 3.43 -0.88
N VAL A 31 8.69 3.26 -1.80
CA VAL A 31 7.67 4.27 -2.12
C VAL A 31 6.73 4.49 -0.94
N ILE A 32 6.26 3.42 -0.29
CA ILE A 32 5.42 3.49 0.92
C ILE A 32 6.13 4.32 1.99
N ARG A 33 7.38 3.96 2.32
CA ARG A 33 8.16 4.62 3.37
C ARG A 33 8.45 6.08 3.06
N GLU A 34 8.74 6.40 1.80
CA GLU A 34 8.97 7.78 1.38
C GLU A 34 7.70 8.63 1.56
N LEU A 35 6.53 8.12 1.15
CA LEU A 35 5.25 8.80 1.33
C LEU A 35 4.89 8.98 2.82
N GLU A 36 5.08 7.94 3.63
CA GLU A 36 4.88 8.00 5.09
C GLU A 36 5.83 9.02 5.74
N SER A 37 7.08 9.13 5.26
CA SER A 37 8.05 10.12 5.76
C SER A 37 7.61 11.57 5.53
N TYR A 38 6.80 11.82 4.50
CA TYR A 38 6.16 13.11 4.24
C TYR A 38 4.86 13.32 5.04
N GLY A 39 4.48 12.38 5.89
CA GLY A 39 3.27 12.41 6.71
C GLY A 39 2.00 12.01 5.96
N ALA A 40 2.12 11.31 4.82
CA ALA A 40 0.97 10.75 4.13
C ALA A 40 0.42 9.53 4.89
N ARG A 41 -0.90 9.37 4.89
CA ARG A 41 -1.54 8.12 5.30
C ARG A 41 -1.57 7.19 4.10
N VAL A 42 -0.80 6.11 4.13
CA VAL A 42 -0.78 5.10 3.06
C VAL A 42 -1.70 3.94 3.44
N VAL A 43 -2.48 3.46 2.47
CA VAL A 43 -3.33 2.27 2.57
C VAL A 43 -2.93 1.33 1.44
N VAL A 44 -2.62 0.08 1.75
CA VAL A 44 -2.12 -0.89 0.76
C VAL A 44 -3.14 -2.00 0.58
N HIS A 45 -3.48 -2.32 -0.67
CA HIS A 45 -4.22 -3.52 -1.02
C HIS A 45 -3.37 -4.39 -1.94
N GLU A 46 -3.26 -5.68 -1.62
CA GLU A 46 -2.55 -6.68 -2.43
C GLU A 46 -3.38 -7.97 -2.44
N PRO A 47 -3.91 -8.41 -3.61
CA PRO A 47 -4.73 -9.60 -3.71
C PRO A 47 -3.93 -10.92 -3.80
N VAL A 48 -2.63 -10.88 -4.12
CA VAL A 48 -1.82 -12.07 -4.43
C VAL A 48 -0.98 -12.54 -3.24
N ALA A 49 -0.42 -11.62 -2.45
CA ALA A 49 0.46 -11.95 -1.34
C ALA A 49 -0.31 -12.20 -0.03
N ASP A 50 0.27 -13.03 0.84
CA ASP A 50 -0.28 -13.30 2.17
C ASP A 50 -0.13 -12.08 3.09
N ALA A 51 -1.18 -11.75 3.84
CA ALA A 51 -1.18 -10.59 4.74
C ALA A 51 -0.21 -10.75 5.91
N ALA A 52 -0.03 -11.96 6.45
CA ALA A 52 0.94 -12.20 7.51
C ALA A 52 2.37 -12.13 6.97
N GLU A 53 2.61 -12.57 5.73
CA GLU A 53 3.90 -12.41 5.06
C GLU A 53 4.24 -10.93 4.82
N ALA A 54 3.28 -10.13 4.31
CA ALA A 54 3.46 -8.69 4.12
C ALA A 54 3.80 -7.96 5.43
N LEU A 55 3.10 -8.30 6.51
CA LEU A 55 3.36 -7.75 7.83
C LEU A 55 4.74 -8.18 8.35
N HIS A 56 5.08 -9.47 8.21
CA HIS A 56 6.36 -10.00 8.71
C HIS A 56 7.57 -9.45 7.93
N ALA A 57 7.49 -9.38 6.60
CA ALA A 57 8.58 -8.96 5.73
C ALA A 57 8.77 -7.44 5.74
N TYR A 58 7.68 -6.68 5.77
CA TYR A 58 7.71 -5.24 5.51
C TYR A 58 7.06 -4.37 6.58
N GLY A 59 6.34 -4.95 7.54
CA GLY A 59 5.55 -4.19 8.50
C GLY A 59 4.31 -3.53 7.88
N VAL A 60 3.85 -4.04 6.72
CA VAL A 60 2.71 -3.47 5.99
C VAL A 60 1.45 -4.29 6.28
N GLU A 61 0.42 -3.61 6.77
CA GLU A 61 -0.93 -4.18 6.89
C GLU A 61 -1.68 -4.04 5.56
N LEU A 62 -2.25 -5.15 5.08
CA LEU A 62 -3.06 -5.16 3.86
C LEU A 62 -4.52 -4.86 4.19
N THR A 63 -5.13 -3.98 3.41
CA THR A 63 -6.54 -3.61 3.50
C THR A 63 -7.35 -4.39 2.46
N PRO A 64 -8.46 -5.05 2.87
CA PRO A 64 -9.41 -5.67 1.94
C PRO A 64 -9.97 -4.67 0.92
N TRP A 65 -10.33 -5.14 -0.27
CA TRP A 65 -10.83 -4.28 -1.36
C TRP A 65 -12.08 -3.49 -0.96
N ASP A 66 -12.99 -4.12 -0.22
CA ASP A 66 -14.25 -3.56 0.28
C ASP A 66 -14.07 -2.59 1.45
N GLU A 67 -12.89 -2.55 2.07
CA GLU A 67 -12.54 -1.62 3.15
C GLU A 67 -11.67 -0.45 2.67
N LEU A 68 -11.32 -0.40 1.38
CA LEU A 68 -10.55 0.69 0.82
C LEU A 68 -11.28 2.03 0.99
N PRO A 69 -10.58 3.10 1.41
CA PRO A 69 -11.19 4.41 1.54
C PRO A 69 -11.65 4.90 0.16
N ALA A 70 -12.83 5.53 0.13
CA ALA A 70 -13.33 6.15 -1.09
C ALA A 70 -12.26 7.13 -1.63
N ALA A 71 -11.87 6.95 -2.89
CA ALA A 71 -10.95 7.86 -3.53
C ALA A 71 -11.57 9.26 -3.52
N ALA A 72 -10.87 10.23 -2.93
CA ALA A 72 -11.22 11.65 -3.03
C ALA A 72 -10.82 12.17 -4.42
N ALA A 73 -11.31 11.53 -5.47
CA ALA A 73 -11.24 12.04 -6.83
C ALA A 73 -12.54 12.82 -7.06
N GLY A 74 -12.46 14.14 -6.93
CA GLY A 74 -13.50 15.04 -7.40
C GLY A 74 -12.93 16.11 -8.31
#